data_AF-A0A7X1GMR4-F1
#
_entry.id   AF-A0A7X1GMR4-F1
#
_cell.length_a   1.000
_cell.length_b   1.000
_cell.length_c   1.000
_cell.angle_alpha   90.00
_cell.angle_beta   90.00
_cell.angle_gamma   90.00
#
_symmetry.space_group_name_H-M   'P 1'
#
loop_
_entity.id
_entity.type
_entity.pdbx_description
1 polymer ?
#
loop_
_entity_poly.entity_id
_entity_poly.type
_entity_poly.pdbx_seq_one_letter_code
_entity_poly.pdbx_strand_id
1 'polypeptide(L)'
;SDDTGFKDLIQRARDIKTVKRSLYWHDWERYSNRQKTRMKMGGFMGEITYEGELKEFWPYIRLGEYMHVGKGSGFGLGRYRIEEA
;
A
#
# COMPACT_ATOMS: atom_id res chain seq x y z
N SER A 1 6.36 26.08 -5.96
CA SER A 1 5.39 25.81 -7.04
C SER A 1 5.47 24.32 -7.37
N ASP A 2 5.23 23.49 -6.37
CA ASP A 2 5.72 22.09 -6.33
C ASP A 2 4.62 21.04 -6.50
N ASP A 3 3.40 21.49 -6.80
CA ASP A 3 2.21 20.64 -6.91
C ASP A 3 2.11 19.93 -8.28
N THR A 4 2.91 20.35 -9.26
CA THR A 4 2.86 19.82 -10.64
C THR A 4 3.50 18.42 -10.73
N GLY A 5 4.62 18.19 -10.04
CA GLY A 5 5.38 16.93 -10.17
C GLY A 5 4.61 15.70 -9.68
N PHE A 6 3.88 15.82 -8.57
CA PHE A 6 3.05 14.72 -8.06
C PHE A 6 1.81 14.46 -8.91
N LYS A 7 1.20 15.50 -9.48
CA LYS A 7 0.05 15.34 -10.39
C LYS A 7 0.46 14.57 -11.64
N ASP A 8 1.62 14.90 -12.21
CA ASP A 8 2.13 14.23 -13.40
C ASP A 8 2.47 12.76 -13.09
N LEU A 9 3.07 12.49 -11.93
CA LEU A 9 3.36 11.14 -11.46
C LEU A 9 2.06 10.32 -11.30
N ILE A 10 1.03 10.89 -10.66
CA ILE A 10 -0.27 10.23 -10.50
C ILE A 10 -0.93 9.97 -11.86
N GLN A 11 -0.79 10.90 -12.81
CA GLN A 11 -1.36 10.73 -14.14
C GLN A 11 -0.69 9.57 -14.88
N ARG A 12 0.65 9.44 -14.83
CA ARG A 12 1.37 8.31 -15.45
C ARG A 12 1.11 6.98 -14.74
N ALA A 13 0.85 7.00 -13.44
CA ALA A 13 0.48 5.79 -12.69
C ALA A 13 -0.82 5.13 -13.22
N ARG A 14 -1.70 5.89 -13.92
CA ARG A 14 -2.92 5.35 -14.52
C ARG A 14 -2.66 4.41 -15.70
N ASP A 15 -1.49 4.52 -16.34
CA ASP A 15 -1.11 3.67 -17.46
C ASP A 15 -0.54 2.31 -17.00
N ILE A 16 -0.30 2.16 -15.69
CA ILE A 16 0.14 0.90 -15.08
C ILE A 16 -1.03 -0.07 -14.98
N LYS A 17 -0.85 -1.27 -15.53
CA LYS A 17 -1.87 -2.31 -15.57
C LYS A 17 -1.76 -3.21 -14.34
N THR A 18 -2.90 -3.65 -13.82
CA THR A 18 -2.95 -4.77 -12.87
C THR A 18 -3.15 -6.06 -13.66
N VAL A 19 -2.18 -6.97 -13.61
CA VAL A 19 -2.19 -8.21 -14.43
C VAL A 19 -2.58 -9.45 -13.64
N LYS A 20 -2.36 -9.44 -12.32
CA LYS A 20 -2.84 -10.48 -11.41
C LYS A 20 -3.30 -9.82 -10.12
N ARG A 21 -4.42 -10.30 -9.56
CA ARG A 21 -4.96 -9.81 -8.29
C ARG A 21 -5.56 -10.96 -7.50
N SER A 22 -4.96 -11.26 -6.37
CA SER A 22 -5.40 -12.28 -5.41
C SER A 22 -5.46 -11.64 -4.03
N LEU A 23 -6.35 -10.66 -3.88
CA LEU A 23 -6.54 -9.89 -2.65
C LEU A 23 -7.83 -10.31 -1.93
N TYR A 24 -7.77 -10.37 -0.61
CA TYR A 24 -8.93 -10.55 0.25
C TYR A 24 -8.92 -9.53 1.40
N TRP A 25 -10.11 -9.18 1.89
CA TRP A 25 -10.23 -8.34 3.08
C TRP A 25 -10.02 -9.21 4.32
N HIS A 26 -9.05 -8.84 5.16
CA HIS A 26 -8.85 -9.46 6.46
C HIS A 26 -9.29 -8.47 7.53
N ASP A 27 -10.35 -8.80 8.27
CA ASP A 27 -10.80 -7.99 9.39
C ASP A 27 -10.07 -8.41 10.66
N TRP A 28 -9.14 -7.57 11.10
CA TRP A 28 -8.43 -7.73 12.36
C TRP A 28 -8.97 -6.72 13.36
N GLU A 29 -9.32 -7.18 14.56
CA GLU A 29 -9.70 -6.30 15.66
C GLU A 29 -8.67 -6.35 16.79
N ARG A 30 -8.27 -5.18 17.29
CA ARG A 30 -7.44 -5.07 18.51
C ARG A 30 -8.23 -4.40 19.61
N TYR A 31 -8.27 -5.01 20.80
CA TYR A 31 -8.81 -4.34 21.98
C TYR A 31 -7.78 -3.36 22.56
N SER A 32 -8.17 -2.10 22.72
CA SER A 32 -7.37 -1.05 23.35
C SER A 32 -7.75 -0.93 24.83
N ASN A 33 -6.89 -1.40 25.73
CA ASN A 33 -7.11 -1.26 27.17
C ASN A 33 -7.19 0.20 27.63
N ARG A 34 -6.43 1.10 26.99
CA ARG A 34 -6.42 2.54 27.33
C ARG A 34 -7.75 3.22 26.99
N GLN A 35 -8.36 2.87 25.87
CA GLN A 35 -9.59 3.48 25.38
C GLN A 35 -10.84 2.59 25.62
N LYS A 36 -10.64 1.40 26.20
CA LYS A 36 -11.63 0.34 26.41
C LYS A 36 -12.50 0.06 25.17
N THR A 37 -11.90 0.11 23.98
CA THR A 37 -12.61 -0.04 22.70
C THR A 37 -11.94 -1.04 21.76
N ARG A 38 -12.71 -1.64 20.86
CA ARG A 38 -12.20 -2.47 19.76
C ARG A 38 -11.85 -1.58 18.58
N MET A 39 -10.58 -1.60 18.19
CA MET A 39 -10.08 -0.90 17.03
C MET A 39 -10.17 -1.81 15.82
N LYS A 40 -10.89 -1.35 14.78
CA LYS A 40 -10.88 -2.01 13.47
C LYS A 40 -9.54 -1.75 12.79
N MET A 41 -8.80 -2.82 12.54
CA MET A 41 -7.48 -2.85 11.91
C MET A 41 -7.54 -3.64 10.58
N GLY A 42 -8.73 -3.76 10.00
CA GLY A 42 -8.91 -4.46 8.74
C GLY A 42 -8.20 -3.81 7.56
N GLY A 43 -7.78 -4.64 6.61
CA GLY A 43 -7.10 -4.21 5.40
C GLY A 43 -7.03 -5.32 4.36
N PHE A 44 -6.41 -5.02 3.22
CA PHE A 44 -6.16 -6.00 2.18
C PHE A 44 -4.96 -6.89 2.54
N MET A 45 -5.12 -8.18 2.31
CA MET A 45 -4.08 -9.20 2.36
C MET A 45 -4.04 -9.94 1.03
N GLY A 46 -2.89 -10.51 0.69
CA GLY A 46 -2.67 -11.29 -0.53
C GLY A 46 -1.71 -10.61 -1.50
N GLU A 47 -1.84 -10.96 -2.77
CA GLU A 47 -0.87 -10.60 -3.81
C GLU A 47 -1.52 -9.77 -4.92
N ILE A 48 -0.73 -8.86 -5.49
CA ILE A 48 -1.09 -8.10 -6.67
C ILE A 48 0.15 -7.89 -7.54
N THR A 49 -0.01 -8.06 -8.85
CA THR A 49 1.06 -7.90 -9.83
C THR A 49 0.70 -6.76 -10.78
N TYR A 50 1.66 -5.86 -10.98
CA TYR A 50 1.52 -4.70 -11.86
C TYR A 50 2.49 -4.81 -13.04
N GLU A 51 2.07 -4.29 -14.20
CA GLU A 51 2.87 -4.26 -15.43
C GLU A 51 2.80 -2.87 -16.07
N GLY A 52 3.94 -2.35 -16.54
CA GLY A 52 4.06 -1.05 -17.21
C GLY A 52 5.43 -0.42 -16.99
N GLU A 53 5.55 0.88 -17.29
CA GLU A 53 6.77 1.65 -17.03
C GLU A 53 6.88 1.99 -15.53
N LEU A 54 7.48 1.08 -14.76
CA LEU A 54 7.52 1.19 -13.30
C LEU A 54 8.71 1.99 -12.75
N LYS A 55 9.69 2.34 -13.60
CA LYS A 55 11.00 2.87 -13.17
C LYS A 55 10.86 4.14 -12.32
N GLU A 56 9.97 5.04 -12.71
CA GLU A 56 9.77 6.31 -12.01
C GLU A 56 9.05 6.17 -10.65
N PHE A 57 8.30 5.08 -10.45
CA PHE A 57 7.59 4.79 -9.20
C PHE A 57 8.46 4.02 -8.20
N TRP A 58 9.54 3.40 -8.68
CA TRP A 58 10.39 2.50 -7.91
C TRP A 58 10.94 3.08 -6.59
N PRO A 59 11.37 4.36 -6.52
CA PRO A 59 11.79 4.95 -5.26
C PRO A 59 10.70 4.91 -4.18
N TYR A 60 9.44 5.14 -4.57
CA TYR A 60 8.30 5.16 -3.65
C TYR A 60 7.86 3.74 -3.27
N ILE A 61 7.84 2.83 -4.25
CA ILE A 61 7.45 1.43 -4.02
C ILE A 61 8.50 0.73 -3.13
N ARG A 62 9.80 1.02 -3.29
CA ARG A 62 10.83 0.49 -2.38
C ARG A 62 10.76 1.09 -1.00
N LEU A 63 10.46 2.38 -0.88
CA LEU A 63 10.33 3.03 0.43
C LEU A 63 9.18 2.42 1.26
N GLY A 64 8.07 2.08 0.62
CA GLY A 64 6.91 1.52 1.32
C GLY A 64 7.14 0.12 1.90
N GLU A 65 8.11 -0.67 1.41
CA GLU A 65 8.49 -1.94 2.06
C GLU A 65 9.06 -1.71 3.48
N TYR A 66 9.80 -0.61 3.67
CA TYR A 66 10.41 -0.27 4.97
C TYR A 66 9.46 0.50 5.89
N MET A 67 8.72 1.45 5.32
CA MET A 67 7.87 2.37 6.09
C MET A 67 6.45 1.84 6.32
N HIS A 68 6.06 0.81 5.58
CA HIS A 68 4.67 0.40 5.37
C HIS A 68 3.83 1.53 4.74
N VAL A 69 2.62 1.20 4.27
CA VAL A 69 1.74 2.17 3.60
C VAL A 69 0.31 2.15 4.13
N GLY A 70 -0.35 3.29 4.03
CA GLY A 70 -1.75 3.44 4.45
C GLY A 70 -1.95 3.64 5.95
N LYS A 71 -3.21 3.51 6.38
CA LYS A 71 -3.62 3.81 7.76
C LYS A 71 -3.17 2.70 8.70
N GLY A 72 -2.58 3.08 9.84
CA GLY A 72 -2.18 2.14 10.88
C GLY A 72 -0.81 1.49 10.65
N SER A 73 0.04 2.05 9.77
CA SER A 73 1.44 1.65 9.59
C SER A 73 2.22 1.59 10.90
N GLY A 74 2.00 2.57 11.80
CA GLY A 74 2.58 2.59 13.15
C GLY A 74 2.11 1.45 14.08
N PHE A 75 1.04 0.74 13.71
CA PHE A 75 0.58 -0.46 14.39
C PHE A 75 0.95 -1.76 13.64
N GLY A 76 1.81 -1.66 12.63
CA GLY A 76 2.32 -2.80 11.86
C GLY A 76 1.44 -3.24 10.68
N LEU A 77 0.44 -2.44 10.29
CA LEU A 77 -0.38 -2.67 9.10
C LEU A 77 0.30 -2.15 7.83
N GLY A 78 -0.17 -2.61 6.67
CA GLY A 78 0.24 -2.07 5.38
C GLY A 78 1.66 -2.43 4.97
N ARG A 79 2.23 -3.49 5.55
CA ARG A 79 3.51 -4.04 5.08
C ARG A 79 3.27 -4.81 3.79
N TYR A 80 4.24 -4.74 2.90
CA TYR A 80 4.32 -5.61 1.75
C TYR A 80 5.79 -5.92 1.46
N ARG A 81 6.01 -6.84 0.54
CA ARG A 81 7.31 -7.12 -0.06
C ARG A 81 7.14 -7.10 -1.57
N ILE A 82 8.21 -6.73 -2.26
CA ILE A 82 8.28 -6.80 -3.71
C ILE A 82 8.88 -8.14 -4.09
N GLU A 83 8.24 -8.82 -5.04
CA GLU A 83 8.71 -10.06 -5.64
C GLU A 83 8.83 -9.86 -7.15
N GLU A 84 9.80 -10.52 -7.76
CA GLU A 84 9.90 -10.61 -9.22
C GLU A 84 8.89 -11.65 -9.71
N ALA A 85 8.15 -11.31 -10.76
CA ALA A 85 7.11 -12.17 -11.36
C ALA A 85 7.66 -12.99 -12.53
#